data_AF-A0A9D1NB48-F1
#
_entry.id   AF-A0A9D1NB48-F1
#
_cell.length_a   1.000
_cell.length_b   1.000
_cell.length_c   1.000
_cell.angle_alpha   90.00
_cell.angle_beta   90.00
_cell.angle_gamma   90.00
#
_symmetry.space_group_name_H-M   'P 1'
#
loop_
_entity.id
_entity.type
_entity.pdbx_description
1 polymer ?
#
loop_
_entity_poly.entity_id
_entity_poly.type
_entity_poly.pdbx_seq_one_letter_code
_entity_poly.pdbx_strand_id
1 'polypeptide(L)'
;MRRAALVFVLVALILAAAVCLSACDEKGRSEAAVSYDGKVYIAGAERADGEVVVVLSPAESEEGAANCRITQSTRRKDAFNDISAVRYSVSAEDALAAAAEYLARSGEDSGGGLIIRLDYVTMNGKINSDGEVARSGDAYVHSAFLRAGADTLELEVTLVSPYTAAWYALAAGLTAGALLVAAAVAAFVCAYKKRKRENDGR
;
A
#
# COMPACT_ATOMS: atom_id res chain seq x y z
N MET A 1 21.91 -46.61 6.81
CA MET A 1 22.37 -45.38 6.14
C MET A 1 21.33 -44.73 5.23
N ARG A 2 20.73 -45.42 4.24
CA ARG A 2 19.66 -44.84 3.38
C ARG A 2 18.48 -44.23 4.18
N ARG A 3 18.02 -44.91 5.23
CA ARG A 3 16.94 -44.41 6.11
C ARG A 3 17.34 -43.14 6.88
N ALA A 4 18.59 -43.01 7.33
CA ALA A 4 19.06 -41.84 8.07
C ALA A 4 19.19 -40.61 7.16
N ALA A 5 19.75 -40.78 5.95
CA ALA A 5 19.82 -39.69 4.97
C ALA A 5 18.43 -39.20 4.54
N LEU A 6 17.48 -40.13 4.35
CA LEU A 6 16.10 -39.80 4.01
C LEU A 6 15.39 -39.05 5.15
N VAL A 7 15.59 -39.46 6.41
CA VAL A 7 15.07 -38.73 7.59
C VAL A 7 15.65 -37.32 7.67
N PHE A 8 16.96 -37.14 7.44
CA PHE A 8 17.58 -35.81 7.46
C PHE A 8 17.03 -34.89 6.38
N VAL A 9 16.86 -35.38 5.15
CA VAL A 9 16.25 -34.59 4.06
C VAL A 9 14.81 -34.23 4.41
N LEU A 10 14.05 -35.18 4.97
CA LEU A 10 12.66 -34.96 5.34
C LEU A 10 12.52 -33.94 6.47
N VAL A 11 13.38 -33.98 7.48
CA VAL A 11 13.45 -32.98 8.56
C VAL A 11 13.86 -31.60 8.02
N ALA A 12 14.82 -31.53 7.11
CA ALA A 12 15.23 -30.28 6.47
C ALA A 12 14.09 -29.66 5.65
N LEU A 13 13.35 -30.48 4.89
CA LEU A 13 12.18 -30.04 4.15
C LEU A 13 11.05 -29.57 5.08
N ILE A 14 10.80 -30.28 6.18
CA ILE A 14 9.80 -29.88 7.17
C ILE A 14 10.18 -28.55 7.84
N LEU A 15 11.46 -28.35 8.19
CA LEU A 15 11.94 -27.09 8.76
C LEU A 15 11.84 -25.93 7.77
N ALA A 16 12.23 -26.14 6.50
CA ALA A 16 12.08 -25.15 5.45
C ALA A 16 10.60 -24.80 5.21
N ALA A 17 9.72 -25.81 5.18
CA ALA A 17 8.28 -25.63 5.06
C ALA A 17 7.69 -24.88 6.27
N ALA A 18 8.13 -25.21 7.50
CA ALA A 18 7.68 -24.54 8.71
C ALA A 18 8.08 -23.04 8.74
N VAL A 19 9.30 -22.71 8.29
CA VAL A 19 9.74 -21.31 8.15
C VAL A 19 8.91 -20.59 7.10
N CYS A 20 8.67 -21.21 5.94
CA CYS A 20 7.82 -20.62 4.90
C CYS A 20 6.37 -20.43 5.38
N LEU A 21 5.83 -21.40 6.11
CA LEU A 21 4.48 -21.33 6.68
C LEU A 21 4.35 -20.24 7.75
N SER A 22 5.40 -20.04 8.57
CA SER A 22 5.41 -18.95 9.56
C SER A 22 5.51 -17.55 8.92
N ALA A 23 6.19 -17.43 7.78
CA ALA A 23 6.21 -16.21 6.99
C ALA A 23 4.85 -15.93 6.33
N CYS A 24 4.07 -16.98 6.07
CA CYS A 24 2.71 -16.91 5.53
C CYS A 24 1.62 -16.78 6.60
N ASP A 25 1.97 -16.63 7.89
CA ASP A 25 0.94 -16.43 8.91
C ASP A 25 0.38 -15.00 8.85
N GLU A 26 -0.79 -14.87 8.24
CA GLU A 26 -1.51 -13.63 8.03
C GLU A 26 -2.19 -13.11 9.32
N LYS A 27 -2.29 -13.94 10.37
CA LYS A 27 -3.17 -13.67 11.53
C LYS A 27 -2.59 -12.72 12.59
N GLY A 28 -1.39 -12.19 12.40
CA GLY A 28 -0.61 -11.59 13.48
C GLY A 28 -0.66 -10.07 13.68
N ARG A 29 -1.32 -9.27 12.83
CA ARG A 29 -1.23 -7.81 12.94
C ARG A 29 -2.58 -7.10 12.91
N SER A 30 -2.87 -6.39 14.00
CA SER A 30 -3.98 -5.46 14.14
C SER A 30 -3.84 -4.32 13.14
N GLU A 31 -4.92 -4.01 12.43
CA GLU A 31 -5.11 -2.80 11.63
C GLU A 31 -4.94 -1.60 12.58
N ALA A 32 -3.79 -0.92 12.50
CA ALA A 32 -3.58 0.31 13.23
C ALA A 32 -4.05 1.45 12.33
N ALA A 33 -5.19 2.04 12.68
CA ALA A 33 -5.65 3.29 12.10
C ALA A 33 -5.38 4.43 13.07
N VAL A 34 -4.73 5.48 12.60
CA VAL A 34 -4.55 6.73 13.32
C VAL A 34 -5.37 7.79 12.61
N SER A 35 -6.28 8.42 13.35
CA SER A 35 -7.07 9.54 12.87
C SER A 35 -6.64 10.81 13.59
N TYR A 36 -6.50 11.89 12.83
CA TYR A 36 -6.19 13.21 13.36
C TYR A 36 -6.87 14.30 12.51
N ASP A 37 -7.09 15.45 13.12
CA ASP A 37 -7.62 16.61 12.41
C ASP A 37 -6.49 17.31 11.66
N GLY A 38 -6.77 17.69 10.42
CA GLY A 38 -5.85 18.34 9.49
C GLY A 38 -6.59 19.32 8.61
N LYS A 39 -5.95 19.71 7.50
CA LYS A 39 -6.50 20.68 6.55
C LYS A 39 -6.28 20.21 5.12
N VAL A 40 -7.20 20.59 4.25
CA VAL A 40 -7.00 20.64 2.80
C VAL A 40 -7.14 22.09 2.37
N TYR A 41 -6.40 22.49 1.36
CA TYR A 41 -6.22 23.87 0.95
C TYR A 41 -6.82 24.11 -0.42
N ILE A 42 -7.25 25.35 -0.69
CA ILE A 42 -7.69 25.74 -2.02
C ILE A 42 -6.45 25.82 -2.93
N ALA A 43 -6.47 25.07 -4.02
CA ALA A 43 -5.42 25.09 -5.04
C ALA A 43 -5.77 26.01 -6.23
N GLY A 44 -7.04 26.39 -6.34
CA GLY A 44 -7.54 27.32 -7.34
C GLY A 44 -9.01 27.05 -7.68
N ALA A 45 -9.53 27.79 -8.64
CA ALA A 45 -10.80 27.51 -9.29
C ALA A 45 -10.65 27.48 -10.81
N GLU A 46 -11.49 26.69 -11.46
CA GLU A 46 -11.61 26.62 -12.91
C GLU A 46 -13.07 26.62 -13.34
N ARG A 47 -13.36 27.09 -14.55
CA ARG A 47 -14.71 26.97 -15.13
C ARG A 47 -14.79 25.76 -16.04
N ALA A 48 -15.77 24.91 -15.79
CA ALA A 48 -16.08 23.74 -16.62
C ALA A 48 -17.60 23.68 -16.84
N ASP A 49 -18.03 23.56 -18.09
CA ASP A 49 -19.44 23.38 -18.47
C ASP A 49 -20.44 24.40 -17.87
N GLY A 50 -19.96 25.63 -17.61
CA GLY A 50 -20.78 26.71 -17.03
C GLY A 50 -20.83 26.74 -15.50
N GLU A 51 -20.20 25.77 -14.84
CA GLU A 51 -20.02 25.72 -13.39
C GLU A 51 -18.61 26.16 -13.00
N VAL A 52 -18.47 26.63 -11.75
CA VAL A 52 -17.15 26.89 -11.15
C VAL A 52 -16.75 25.68 -10.33
N VAL A 53 -15.57 25.13 -10.61
CA VAL A 53 -14.97 24.00 -9.90
C VAL A 53 -13.89 24.54 -8.98
N VAL A 54 -14.13 24.52 -7.67
CA VAL A 54 -13.12 24.87 -6.67
C VAL A 54 -12.34 23.61 -6.30
N VAL A 55 -11.02 23.69 -6.44
CA VAL A 55 -10.12 22.55 -6.22
C VAL A 55 -9.52 22.64 -4.82
N LEU A 56 -9.75 21.61 -4.02
CA LEU A 56 -9.09 21.35 -2.75
C LEU A 56 -7.90 20.41 -2.96
N SER A 57 -6.82 20.61 -2.21
CA SER A 57 -5.62 19.78 -2.25
C SER A 57 -5.03 19.63 -0.85
N PRO A 58 -4.45 18.47 -0.49
CA PRO A 58 -3.68 18.32 0.73
C PRO A 58 -2.36 19.12 0.74
N ALA A 59 -1.92 19.63 -0.42
CA ALA A 59 -0.74 20.49 -0.50
C ALA A 59 -1.07 21.88 0.08
N GLU A 60 -0.18 22.41 0.93
CA GLU A 60 -0.37 23.73 1.52
C GLU A 60 -0.46 24.83 0.45
N SER A 61 -1.36 25.78 0.68
CA SER A 61 -1.61 26.95 -0.17
C SER A 61 -2.06 28.13 0.69
N GLU A 62 -1.81 29.36 0.21
CA GLU A 62 -2.24 30.60 0.86
C GLU A 62 -3.70 30.97 0.51
N GLU A 63 -4.33 30.25 -0.42
CA GLU A 63 -5.65 30.60 -0.98
C GLU A 63 -6.85 30.20 -0.10
N GLY A 64 -6.61 29.69 1.11
CA GLY A 64 -7.64 29.25 2.06
C GLY A 64 -7.59 27.75 2.35
N ALA A 65 -8.34 27.31 3.35
CA ALA A 65 -8.35 25.91 3.77
C ALA A 65 -9.70 25.48 4.38
N ALA A 66 -10.05 24.22 4.17
CA ALA A 66 -11.14 23.53 4.84
C ALA A 66 -10.61 22.54 5.89
N ASN A 67 -11.32 22.39 7.01
CA ASN A 67 -10.98 21.39 8.00
C ASN A 67 -11.22 19.98 7.43
N CYS A 68 -10.29 19.07 7.69
CA CYS A 68 -10.34 17.71 7.16
C CYS A 68 -9.96 16.72 8.26
N ARG A 69 -10.71 15.64 8.40
CA ARG A 69 -10.25 14.47 9.15
C ARG A 69 -9.37 13.62 8.26
N ILE A 70 -8.15 13.33 8.70
CA ILE A 70 -7.22 12.46 7.98
C ILE A 70 -7.10 11.16 8.77
N THR A 71 -7.42 10.04 8.12
CA THR A 71 -7.24 8.70 8.68
C THR A 71 -6.16 7.97 7.91
N GLN A 72 -5.08 7.62 8.59
CA GLN A 72 -4.02 6.79 8.06
C GLN A 72 -4.16 5.38 8.60
N SER A 73 -4.10 4.38 7.75
CA SER A 73 -4.09 2.99 8.19
C SER A 73 -3.03 2.19 7.45
N THR A 74 -2.52 1.15 8.11
CA THR A 74 -1.71 0.13 7.46
C THR A 74 -2.25 -1.23 7.88
N ARG A 75 -2.51 -2.07 6.87
CA ARG A 75 -3.00 -3.44 7.07
C ARG A 75 -2.28 -4.41 6.15
N ARG A 76 -2.32 -5.69 6.51
CA ARG A 76 -1.82 -6.74 5.63
C ARG A 76 -2.79 -6.96 4.48
N LYS A 77 -2.29 -7.07 3.25
CA LYS A 77 -3.08 -7.55 2.10
C LYS A 77 -3.02 -9.06 2.02
N ASP A 78 -1.81 -9.60 2.15
CA ASP A 78 -1.47 -11.01 2.08
C ASP A 78 -0.11 -11.23 2.77
N ALA A 79 0.38 -12.47 2.81
CA ALA A 79 1.69 -12.82 3.39
C ALA A 79 2.87 -11.90 2.96
N PHE A 80 2.84 -11.34 1.75
CA PHE A 80 3.97 -10.66 1.12
C PHE A 80 3.75 -9.17 0.87
N ASN A 81 2.56 -8.66 1.14
CA ASN A 81 2.19 -7.28 0.82
C ASN A 81 1.40 -6.62 1.95
N ASP A 82 1.72 -5.35 2.19
CA ASP A 82 0.95 -4.46 3.05
C ASP A 82 0.17 -3.45 2.17
N ILE A 83 -1.00 -3.03 2.65
CA ILE A 83 -1.76 -1.88 2.16
C ILE A 83 -1.56 -0.74 3.13
N SER A 84 -1.02 0.36 2.65
CA SER A 84 -1.05 1.66 3.33
C SER A 84 -2.17 2.49 2.71
N ALA A 85 -3.09 2.99 3.53
CA ALA A 85 -4.21 3.81 3.09
C ALA A 85 -4.21 5.17 3.80
N VAL A 86 -4.53 6.23 3.06
CA VAL A 86 -4.82 7.55 3.60
C VAL A 86 -6.20 7.95 3.11
N ARG A 87 -7.09 8.26 4.05
CA ARG A 87 -8.42 8.78 3.77
C ARG A 87 -8.51 10.23 4.23
N TYR A 88 -8.92 11.09 3.31
CA TYR A 88 -9.31 12.48 3.57
C TYR A 88 -10.83 12.53 3.67
N SER A 89 -11.35 13.14 4.73
CA SER A 89 -12.78 13.35 4.94
C SER A 89 -13.01 14.81 5.31
N VAL A 90 -13.54 15.58 4.37
CA VAL A 90 -13.88 16.99 4.52
C VAL A 90 -15.38 17.09 4.71
N SER A 91 -15.87 17.87 5.68
CA SER A 91 -17.31 18.10 5.77
C SER A 91 -17.77 18.95 4.58
N ALA A 92 -18.97 18.70 4.06
CA ALA A 92 -19.52 19.49 2.98
C ALA A 92 -19.64 20.97 3.38
N GLU A 93 -19.98 21.24 4.64
CA GLU A 93 -20.07 22.59 5.20
C GLU A 93 -18.72 23.32 5.19
N ASP A 94 -17.65 22.70 5.72
CA ASP A 94 -16.32 23.31 5.73
C ASP A 94 -15.80 23.54 4.31
N ALA A 95 -16.04 22.58 3.41
CA ALA A 95 -15.63 22.67 2.02
C ALA A 95 -16.34 23.84 1.30
N LEU A 96 -17.66 23.95 1.45
CA LEU A 96 -18.47 25.02 0.88
C LEU A 96 -18.11 26.38 1.47
N ALA A 97 -17.86 26.46 2.78
CA ALA A 97 -17.43 27.68 3.44
C ALA A 97 -16.08 28.18 2.89
N ALA A 98 -15.08 27.28 2.77
CA ALA A 98 -13.79 27.62 2.21
C ALA A 98 -13.88 28.07 0.74
N ALA A 99 -14.69 27.38 -0.07
CA ALA A 99 -14.94 27.73 -1.46
C ALA A 99 -15.62 29.11 -1.59
N ALA A 100 -16.64 29.39 -0.78
CA ALA A 100 -17.34 30.67 -0.79
C ALA A 100 -16.41 31.84 -0.42
N GLU A 101 -15.56 31.66 0.60
CA GLU A 101 -14.56 32.68 0.98
C GLU A 101 -13.56 32.92 -0.17
N TYR A 102 -13.08 31.86 -0.80
CA TYR A 102 -12.18 31.97 -1.94
C TYR A 102 -12.80 32.74 -3.11
N LEU A 103 -14.02 32.39 -3.52
CA LEU A 103 -14.73 33.05 -4.63
C LEU A 103 -14.99 34.53 -4.34
N ALA A 104 -15.38 34.85 -3.10
CA ALA A 104 -15.59 36.23 -2.68
C ALA A 104 -14.30 37.09 -2.78
N ARG A 105 -13.13 36.48 -2.53
CA ARG A 105 -11.83 37.18 -2.64
C ARG A 105 -11.31 37.28 -4.07
N SER A 106 -11.50 36.23 -4.87
CA SER A 106 -11.06 36.20 -6.27
C SER A 106 -11.93 37.06 -7.20
N GLY A 107 -13.15 37.39 -6.76
CA GLY A 107 -14.13 38.09 -7.59
C GLY A 107 -14.78 37.19 -8.63
N GLU A 108 -14.60 35.87 -8.51
CA GLU A 108 -15.32 34.90 -9.32
C GLU A 108 -16.76 34.73 -8.83
N ASP A 109 -17.71 34.72 -9.77
CA ASP A 109 -19.11 34.42 -9.51
C ASP A 109 -19.41 32.98 -9.92
N SER A 110 -20.03 32.19 -9.02
CA SER A 110 -20.43 30.81 -9.33
C SER A 110 -21.49 30.74 -10.42
N GLY A 111 -22.27 31.81 -10.65
CA GLY A 111 -22.95 32.17 -11.91
C GLY A 111 -23.81 31.11 -12.64
N GLY A 112 -24.01 29.92 -12.07
CA GLY A 112 -24.52 28.74 -12.77
C GLY A 112 -24.39 27.43 -11.98
N GLY A 113 -23.43 27.33 -11.06
CA GLY A 113 -23.24 26.17 -10.20
C GLY A 113 -21.86 26.14 -9.56
N LEU A 114 -21.72 25.43 -8.42
CA LEU A 114 -20.45 25.25 -7.71
C LEU A 114 -20.19 23.76 -7.54
N ILE A 115 -19.05 23.30 -8.06
CA ILE A 115 -18.51 21.97 -7.80
C ILE A 115 -17.31 22.13 -6.87
N ILE A 116 -17.21 21.27 -5.86
CA ILE A 116 -15.99 21.13 -5.06
C ILE A 116 -15.33 19.80 -5.43
N ARG A 117 -14.06 19.87 -5.79
CA ARG A 117 -13.23 18.71 -6.13
C ARG A 117 -12.04 18.63 -5.18
N LEU A 118 -11.78 17.48 -4.58
CA LEU A 118 -10.57 17.21 -3.81
C LEU A 118 -9.59 16.41 -4.68
N ASP A 119 -8.43 16.99 -4.97
CA ASP A 119 -7.38 16.39 -5.78
C ASP A 119 -6.19 15.94 -4.91
N TYR A 120 -5.83 14.67 -5.02
CA TYR A 120 -4.57 14.12 -4.53
C TYR A 120 -3.66 13.78 -5.71
N VAL A 121 -2.50 14.43 -5.79
CA VAL A 121 -1.57 14.28 -6.92
C VAL A 121 -0.37 13.42 -6.53
N THR A 122 -0.03 12.44 -7.35
CA THR A 122 1.11 11.54 -7.13
C THR A 122 1.87 11.23 -8.41
N MET A 123 3.17 10.97 -8.30
CA MET A 123 3.99 10.43 -9.39
C MET A 123 3.96 8.89 -9.45
N ASN A 124 3.42 8.23 -8.42
CA ASN A 124 3.43 6.79 -8.32
C ASN A 124 2.13 6.19 -8.86
N GLY A 125 2.18 5.67 -10.10
CA GLY A 125 1.05 5.01 -10.75
C GLY A 125 0.56 3.70 -10.13
N LYS A 126 1.18 3.24 -9.03
CA LYS A 126 0.69 2.09 -8.24
C LYS A 126 -0.26 2.48 -7.10
N ILE A 127 -0.45 3.78 -6.87
CA ILE A 127 -1.47 4.26 -5.93
C ILE A 127 -2.84 4.03 -6.57
N ASN A 128 -3.73 3.37 -5.84
CA ASN A 128 -5.14 3.24 -6.21
C ASN A 128 -5.97 4.24 -5.41
N SER A 129 -7.13 4.61 -5.93
CA SER A 129 -8.08 5.47 -5.23
C SER A 129 -9.52 5.02 -5.49
N ASP A 130 -10.43 5.36 -4.59
CA ASP A 130 -11.87 5.25 -4.78
C ASP A 130 -12.49 6.44 -5.55
N GLY A 131 -11.70 7.50 -5.77
CA GLY A 131 -12.04 8.62 -6.65
C GLY A 131 -11.78 8.36 -8.13
N GLU A 132 -12.11 9.34 -8.96
CA GLU A 132 -11.74 9.34 -10.37
C GLU A 132 -10.23 9.49 -10.53
N VAL A 133 -9.65 8.81 -11.51
CA VAL A 133 -8.20 8.84 -11.75
C VAL A 133 -7.90 9.30 -13.16
N ALA A 134 -7.19 10.43 -13.27
CA ALA A 134 -6.73 10.98 -14.52
C ALA A 134 -5.20 11.07 -14.56
N ARG A 135 -4.61 10.98 -15.75
CA ARG A 135 -3.18 11.18 -15.96
C ARG A 135 -2.95 12.57 -16.56
N SER A 136 -2.08 13.36 -15.92
CA SER A 136 -1.64 14.67 -16.40
C SER A 136 -0.11 14.68 -16.49
N GLY A 137 0.43 14.53 -17.70
CA GLY A 137 1.86 14.33 -17.92
C GLY A 137 2.40 13.08 -17.20
N ASP A 138 3.33 13.30 -16.27
CA ASP A 138 3.95 12.26 -15.44
C ASP A 138 3.28 12.10 -14.07
N ALA A 139 2.19 12.84 -13.81
CA ALA A 139 1.41 12.75 -12.58
C ALA A 139 0.08 12.03 -12.79
N TYR A 140 -0.38 11.40 -11.71
CA TYR A 140 -1.71 10.84 -11.54
C TYR A 140 -2.48 11.74 -10.58
N VAL A 141 -3.67 12.16 -10.99
CA VAL A 141 -4.57 12.99 -10.19
C VAL A 141 -5.74 12.11 -9.77
N HIS A 142 -5.91 11.97 -8.46
CA HIS A 142 -7.02 11.23 -7.85
C HIS A 142 -8.02 12.25 -7.32
N SER A 143 -9.23 12.24 -7.87
CA SER A 143 -10.23 13.29 -7.65
C SER A 143 -11.49 12.72 -7.02
N ALA A 144 -11.91 13.33 -5.91
CA ALA A 144 -13.24 13.14 -5.35
C ALA A 144 -14.08 14.41 -5.55
N PHE A 145 -15.39 14.24 -5.76
CA PHE A 145 -16.30 15.35 -6.00
C PHE A 145 -17.36 15.41 -4.91
N LEU A 146 -17.69 16.62 -4.45
CA LEU A 146 -18.81 16.80 -3.55
C LEU A 146 -20.11 16.60 -4.34
N ARG A 147 -20.83 15.52 -4.06
CA ARG A 147 -22.09 15.18 -4.73
C ARG A 147 -23.27 15.86 -4.05
N ALA A 148 -24.32 16.17 -4.82
CA ALA A 148 -25.55 16.72 -4.28
C ALA A 148 -26.13 15.81 -3.18
N GLY A 149 -26.38 16.39 -2.00
CA GLY A 149 -26.91 15.68 -0.83
C GLY A 149 -25.89 14.86 -0.04
N ALA A 150 -24.59 14.93 -0.37
CA ALA A 150 -23.54 14.34 0.45
C ALA A 150 -23.15 15.27 1.62
N ASP A 151 -23.05 14.71 2.82
CA ASP A 151 -22.62 15.45 4.03
C ASP A 151 -21.09 15.57 4.12
N THR A 152 -20.37 14.68 3.43
CA THR A 152 -18.91 14.62 3.43
C THR A 152 -18.36 14.44 2.02
N LEU A 153 -17.20 15.06 1.78
CA LEU A 153 -16.32 14.82 0.65
C LEU A 153 -15.19 13.90 1.11
N GLU A 154 -15.20 12.66 0.62
CA GLU A 154 -14.22 11.64 0.99
C GLU A 154 -13.35 11.24 -0.21
N LEU A 155 -12.06 11.06 0.05
CA LEU A 155 -11.09 10.51 -0.89
C LEU A 155 -10.17 9.55 -0.15
N GLU A 156 -10.15 8.28 -0.56
CA GLU A 156 -9.19 7.30 -0.09
C GLU A 156 -8.15 7.02 -1.17
N VAL A 157 -6.88 7.04 -0.78
CA VAL A 157 -5.75 6.63 -1.61
C VAL A 157 -5.01 5.49 -0.93
N THR A 158 -4.70 4.44 -1.68
CA THR A 158 -4.09 3.20 -1.18
C THR A 158 -2.85 2.84 -1.97
N LEU A 159 -1.79 2.42 -1.27
CA LEU A 159 -0.58 1.88 -1.86
C LEU A 159 -0.38 0.45 -1.39
N VAL A 160 -0.27 -0.48 -2.34
CA VAL A 160 0.18 -1.85 -2.05
C VAL A 160 1.70 -1.88 -2.13
N SER A 161 2.34 -2.23 -1.02
CA SER A 161 3.80 -2.27 -0.90
C SER A 161 4.27 -3.65 -0.45
N PRO A 162 5.48 -4.09 -0.86
CA PRO A 162 6.01 -5.37 -0.44
C PRO A 162 6.32 -5.35 1.06
N TYR A 163 5.85 -6.35 1.79
CA TYR A 163 6.22 -6.59 3.17
C TYR A 163 7.61 -7.22 3.22
N THR A 164 8.64 -6.38 3.31
CA THR A 164 10.05 -6.76 3.15
C THR A 164 10.48 -7.89 4.08
N ALA A 165 9.98 -7.91 5.33
CA ALA A 165 10.35 -8.95 6.28
C ALA A 165 9.90 -10.36 5.84
N ALA A 166 8.71 -10.52 5.23
CA ALA A 166 8.28 -11.80 4.68
C ALA A 166 9.13 -12.23 3.48
N TRP A 167 9.48 -11.29 2.60
CA TRP A 167 10.40 -11.56 1.48
C TRP A 167 11.78 -11.99 1.96
N TYR A 168 12.33 -11.35 3.01
CA TYR A 168 13.60 -11.75 3.61
C TYR A 168 13.51 -13.10 4.32
N ALA A 169 12.42 -13.38 5.04
CA ALA A 169 12.20 -14.68 5.68
C ALA A 169 12.15 -15.80 4.64
N LEU A 170 11.44 -15.60 3.52
CA LEU A 170 11.40 -16.54 2.40
C LEU A 170 12.81 -16.77 1.82
N ALA A 171 13.55 -15.70 1.53
CA ALA A 171 14.90 -15.81 0.99
C ALA A 171 15.86 -16.56 1.94
N ALA A 172 15.79 -16.27 3.24
CA ALA A 172 16.57 -16.97 4.25
C ALA A 172 16.20 -18.45 4.35
N GLY A 173 14.90 -18.77 4.33
CA GLY A 173 14.39 -20.15 4.34
C GLY A 173 14.85 -20.96 3.13
N LEU A 174 14.77 -20.38 1.93
CA LEU A 174 15.27 -21.02 0.71
C LEU A 174 16.79 -21.24 0.75
N THR A 175 17.54 -20.25 1.24
CA THR A 175 19.01 -20.35 1.36
C THR A 175 19.41 -21.45 2.34
N ALA A 176 18.79 -21.48 3.54
CA ALA A 176 19.03 -22.51 4.53
C ALA A 176 18.65 -23.91 4.01
N GLY A 177 17.52 -24.03 3.32
CA GLY A 177 17.08 -25.28 2.68
C GLY A 177 18.08 -25.80 1.65
N ALA A 178 18.58 -24.93 0.77
CA ALA A 178 19.58 -25.29 -0.23
C ALA A 178 20.89 -25.77 0.40
N LEU A 179 21.37 -25.09 1.45
CA LEU A 179 22.57 -25.49 2.18
C LEU A 179 22.42 -26.87 2.84
N LEU A 180 21.25 -27.16 3.42
CA LEU A 180 20.98 -28.47 4.02
C LEU A 180 20.94 -29.59 2.97
N VAL A 181 20.32 -29.35 1.81
CA VAL A 181 20.31 -30.31 0.70
C VAL A 181 21.73 -30.56 0.19
N ALA A 182 22.53 -29.51 -0.02
CA ALA A 182 23.93 -29.64 -0.45
C ALA A 182 24.76 -30.46 0.55
N ALA A 183 24.63 -30.19 1.85
CA ALA A 183 25.30 -30.94 2.90
C ALA A 183 24.87 -32.42 2.91
N ALA A 184 23.58 -32.71 2.76
CA ALA A 184 23.06 -34.07 2.70
C ALA A 184 23.60 -34.84 1.47
N VAL A 185 23.64 -34.20 0.30
CA VAL A 185 24.21 -34.78 -0.92
C VAL A 185 25.70 -35.04 -0.75
N ALA A 186 26.46 -34.08 -0.21
CA ALA A 186 27.90 -34.26 0.05
C ALA A 186 28.17 -35.42 1.01
N ALA A 187 27.42 -35.50 2.13
CA ALA A 187 27.51 -36.59 3.07
C ALA A 187 27.18 -37.96 2.42
N PHE A 188 26.14 -38.00 1.59
CA PHE A 188 25.75 -39.20 0.84
C PHE A 188 26.85 -39.66 -0.13
N VAL A 189 27.42 -38.75 -0.93
CA VAL A 189 28.51 -39.05 -1.87
C VAL A 189 29.75 -39.56 -1.14
N CYS A 190 30.12 -38.94 -0.02
CA CYS A 190 31.24 -39.39 0.81
C CYS A 190 31.01 -40.81 1.37
N ALA A 191 29.82 -41.09 1.90
CA ALA A 191 29.48 -42.42 2.41
C ALA A 191 29.47 -43.48 1.30
N TYR A 192 28.96 -43.13 0.11
CA TYR A 192 28.95 -44.01 -1.05
C TYR A 192 30.37 -44.36 -1.52
N LYS A 193 31.24 -43.34 -1.67
CA LYS A 193 32.65 -43.54 -2.04
C LYS A 193 33.38 -44.42 -1.02
N LYS A 194 33.15 -44.22 0.28
CA LYS A 194 33.76 -45.06 1.33
C LYS A 194 33.35 -46.53 1.18
N ARG A 195 32.04 -46.80 1.05
CA ARG A 195 31.53 -48.18 0.86
C ARG A 195 32.05 -48.82 -0.43
N LYS A 196 32.15 -48.07 -1.52
CA LYS A 196 32.70 -48.59 -2.77
C LYS A 196 34.16 -49.03 -2.60
N ARG A 197 34.98 -48.22 -1.93
CA ARG A 197 36.38 -48.59 -1.63
C ARG A 197 36.49 -49.83 -0.73
N GLU A 198 35.60 -49.98 0.24
CA GLU A 198 35.55 -51.18 1.10
C GLU A 198 35.18 -52.46 0.33
N ASN A 199 34.35 -52.34 -0.72
CA ASN A 199 33.96 -53.47 -1.56
C ASN A 199 35.00 -53.82 -2.64
N ASP A 200 35.67 -52.83 -3.23
CA ASP A 200 36.68 -53.04 -4.28
C ASP A 200 38.04 -53.53 -3.73
N GLY A 201 38.25 -53.45 -2.41
CA GLY A 201 39.46 -53.92 -1.70
C GLY A 201 39.34 -55.32 -1.09
N ARG A 202 38.28 -56.06 -1.42
CA ARG A 202 38.06 -57.48 -1.09
C ARG A 202 38.06 -58.30 -2.38
#